data_AF-A0A1X0QBV2-F1
#
_entry.id   AF-A0A1X0QBV2-F1
#
_cell.length_a   1.000
_cell.length_b   1.000
_cell.length_c   1.000
_cell.angle_alpha   90.00
_cell.angle_beta   90.00
_cell.angle_gamma   90.00
#
_symmetry.space_group_name_H-M   'P 1'
#
loop_
_entity.id
_entity.type
_entity.pdbx_description
1 polymer ?
#
loop_
_entity_poly.entity_id
_entity_poly.type
_entity_poly.pdbx_seq_one_letter_code
_entity_poly.pdbx_strand_id
1 'polypeptide(L)'
;MFLLNLYLIISILISIGFKWLFPEFLIHNRRKKTKILFPISKKYFILFYLIGSLVSFKSFFCLYTLRRLFETLLYFDKIRSSCNIFHLIHGVIYYFLLGIYFSYNNNYNNQLFIYLNILQGISHYLIYYKQCYNYSHYLIEFLIYINFFILNQTITTFLLLINVICFICLSIN
;
A
#
# COMPACT_ATOMS: atom_id res chain seq x y z
N MET A 1 17.56 5.76 6.57
CA MET A 1 16.54 5.79 7.64
C MET A 1 15.90 7.16 7.84
N PHE A 2 16.67 8.23 8.08
CA PHE A 2 16.13 9.58 8.32
C PHE A 2 15.12 10.05 7.25
N LEU A 3 15.50 9.96 5.96
CA LEU A 3 14.64 10.35 4.84
C LEU A 3 13.30 9.62 4.81
N LEU A 4 13.27 8.32 5.11
CA LEU A 4 12.03 7.55 5.17
C LEU A 4 11.17 7.98 6.35
N ASN A 5 11.75 8.21 7.53
CA ASN A 5 10.98 8.70 8.68
C ASN A 5 10.37 10.08 8.41
N LEU A 6 11.15 11.00 7.84
CA LEU A 6 10.68 12.32 7.46
C LEU A 6 9.53 12.22 6.43
N TYR A 7 9.71 11.38 5.42
CA TYR A 7 8.68 11.12 4.42
C TYR A 7 7.39 10.57 5.05
N LEU A 8 7.49 9.60 5.97
CA LEU A 8 6.32 9.02 6.65
C LEU A 8 5.59 10.04 7.52
N ILE A 9 6.33 10.89 8.26
CA ILE A 9 5.73 11.96 9.06
C ILE A 9 4.98 12.93 8.14
N ILE A 10 5.60 13.40 7.06
CA ILE A 10 4.96 14.29 6.08
C ILE A 10 3.72 13.61 5.47
N SER A 11 3.81 12.33 5.09
CA SER A 11 2.71 11.54 4.56
C SER A 11 1.52 11.46 5.53
N ILE A 12 1.79 11.19 6.81
CA ILE A 12 0.76 11.10 7.85
C ILE A 12 0.09 12.47 8.05
N LEU A 13 0.88 13.54 8.18
CA LEU A 13 0.38 14.90 8.34
C LEU A 13 -0.47 15.34 7.15
N ILE A 14 -0.02 15.06 5.92
CA ILE A 14 -0.79 15.32 4.70
C ILE A 14 -2.07 14.50 4.71
N SER A 15 -2.02 13.21 5.02
CA SER A 15 -3.20 12.33 5.02
C SER A 15 -4.26 12.79 6.01
N ILE A 16 -3.86 13.21 7.21
CA ILE A 16 -4.75 13.77 8.22
C ILE A 16 -5.24 15.14 7.77
N GLY A 17 -4.34 16.06 7.42
CA GLY A 17 -4.69 17.45 7.08
C GLY A 17 -5.58 17.57 5.84
N PHE A 18 -5.28 16.82 4.77
CA PHE A 18 -6.06 16.83 3.54
C PHE A 18 -7.44 16.21 3.71
N LYS A 19 -7.65 15.27 4.66
CA LYS A 19 -8.98 14.73 4.96
C LYS A 19 -9.95 15.85 5.35
N TRP A 20 -9.47 16.80 6.12
CA TRP A 20 -10.27 17.91 6.65
C TRP A 20 -10.32 19.11 5.71
N LEU A 21 -9.19 19.45 5.09
CA LEU A 21 -9.06 20.68 4.28
C LEU A 21 -9.44 20.47 2.81
N PHE A 22 -9.09 19.33 2.23
CA PHE A 22 -9.20 19.08 0.79
C PHE A 22 -9.54 17.62 0.48
N PRO A 23 -10.72 17.12 0.90
CA PRO A 23 -11.08 15.71 0.77
C PRO A 23 -11.05 15.24 -0.68
N GLU A 24 -11.31 16.13 -1.64
CA GLU A 24 -11.30 15.88 -3.09
C GLU A 24 -9.99 15.29 -3.62
N PHE A 25 -8.85 15.57 -2.97
CA PHE A 25 -7.56 15.01 -3.36
C PHE A 25 -7.34 13.58 -2.86
N LEU A 26 -8.10 13.14 -1.85
CA LEU A 26 -8.01 11.80 -1.25
C LEU A 26 -9.09 10.83 -1.76
N ILE A 27 -10.08 11.31 -2.53
CA ILE A 27 -11.17 10.45 -3.01
C ILE A 27 -10.67 9.46 -4.07
N HIS A 28 -10.97 8.18 -3.84
CA HIS A 28 -10.87 7.12 -4.83
C HIS A 28 -12.22 6.90 -5.50
N ASN A 29 -12.39 7.33 -6.76
CA ASN A 29 -13.66 7.09 -7.45
C ASN A 29 -13.79 5.64 -7.86
N ARG A 30 -14.80 4.97 -7.32
CA ARG A 30 -15.41 3.77 -7.92
C ARG A 30 -16.55 4.10 -8.88
N ARG A 31 -17.16 5.29 -8.79
CA ARG A 31 -18.27 5.76 -9.64
C ARG A 31 -18.05 7.23 -10.00
N LYS A 32 -18.37 7.64 -11.23
CA LYS A 32 -18.13 8.95 -11.88
C LYS A 32 -18.75 10.19 -11.18
N LYS A 33 -19.01 10.19 -9.87
CA LYS A 33 -19.79 11.22 -9.18
C LYS A 33 -18.97 12.40 -8.65
N THR A 34 -17.67 12.24 -8.38
CA THR A 34 -16.81 13.36 -7.92
C THR A 34 -15.77 13.71 -8.98
N LYS A 35 -15.48 15.01 -9.18
CA LYS A 35 -14.43 15.45 -10.11
C LYS A 35 -13.07 15.22 -9.45
N ILE A 36 -12.39 14.14 -9.85
CA ILE A 36 -10.97 13.96 -9.50
C ILE A 36 -10.15 14.91 -10.39
N LEU A 37 -9.29 15.71 -9.76
CA LEU A 37 -8.24 16.45 -10.46
C LEU A 37 -7.23 15.46 -11.05
N PHE A 38 -7.01 15.52 -12.36
CA PHE A 38 -6.08 14.65 -13.10
C PHE A 38 -6.28 13.14 -12.84
N PRO A 39 -7.42 12.57 -13.27
CA PRO A 39 -7.74 11.17 -13.01
C PRO A 39 -6.83 10.23 -13.78
N ILE A 40 -6.17 9.34 -13.07
CA ILE A 40 -5.35 8.25 -13.60
C ILE A 40 -5.99 6.92 -13.19
N SER A 41 -5.95 5.94 -14.09
CA SER A 41 -6.42 4.59 -13.78
C SER A 41 -5.53 3.93 -12.73
N LYS A 42 -6.12 3.22 -11.75
CA LYS A 42 -5.32 2.43 -10.80
C LYS A 42 -4.53 1.29 -11.45
N LYS A 43 -4.75 1.01 -12.75
CA LYS A 43 -3.91 0.13 -13.58
C LYS A 43 -2.43 0.50 -13.53
N TYR A 44 -2.11 1.80 -13.42
CA TYR A 44 -0.73 2.28 -13.34
C TYR A 44 -0.04 1.97 -12.00
N PHE A 45 -0.75 1.40 -11.02
CA PHE A 45 -0.15 0.98 -9.75
C PHE A 45 0.91 -0.12 -9.94
N ILE A 46 0.84 -0.84 -11.06
CA ILE A 46 1.88 -1.79 -11.48
C ILE A 46 3.29 -1.17 -11.45
N LEU A 47 3.40 0.13 -11.75
CA LEU A 47 4.68 0.82 -11.85
C LEU A 47 5.38 0.91 -10.49
N PHE A 48 4.68 1.30 -9.42
CA PHE A 48 5.32 1.37 -8.11
C PHE A 48 5.52 -0.02 -7.48
N TYR A 49 4.69 -1.01 -7.80
CA TYR A 49 4.96 -2.41 -7.39
C TYR A 49 6.21 -2.95 -8.06
N LEU A 50 6.40 -2.66 -9.35
CA LEU A 50 7.60 -3.04 -10.09
C LEU A 50 8.84 -2.38 -9.47
N ILE A 51 8.81 -1.08 -9.24
CA ILE A 51 9.91 -0.35 -8.59
C ILE A 51 10.22 -0.95 -7.22
N GLY A 52 9.21 -1.16 -6.38
CA GLY A 52 9.38 -1.77 -5.07
C GLY A 52 10.04 -3.15 -5.15
N SER A 53 9.62 -4.00 -6.08
CA SER A 53 10.19 -5.34 -6.28
C SER A 53 11.65 -5.30 -6.74
N LEU A 54 12.00 -4.40 -7.66
CA LEU A 54 13.36 -4.25 -8.16
C LEU A 54 14.33 -3.78 -7.08
N VAL A 55 13.93 -2.75 -6.32
CA VAL A 55 14.77 -2.17 -5.26
C VAL A 55 14.95 -3.17 -4.10
N SER A 56 13.94 -4.00 -3.84
CA SER A 56 13.91 -4.89 -2.70
C SER A 56 14.18 -6.36 -3.03
N PHE A 57 14.74 -6.66 -4.22
CA PHE A 57 14.81 -7.99 -4.85
C PHE A 57 15.22 -9.16 -3.93
N LYS A 58 16.11 -8.91 -2.95
CA LYS A 58 16.62 -9.93 -2.02
C LYS A 58 15.85 -10.01 -0.70
N SER A 59 14.71 -9.34 -0.57
CA SER A 59 13.95 -9.24 0.68
C SER A 59 12.55 -9.84 0.58
N PHE A 60 11.94 -10.14 1.73
CA PHE A 60 10.54 -10.56 1.81
C PHE A 60 9.57 -9.52 1.24
N PHE A 61 9.96 -8.24 1.22
CA PHE A 61 9.18 -7.20 0.59
C PHE A 61 9.10 -7.38 -0.94
N CYS A 62 10.10 -8.01 -1.56
CA CYS A 62 10.03 -8.40 -2.97
C CYS A 62 8.88 -9.40 -3.21
N LEU A 63 8.73 -10.41 -2.36
CA LEU A 63 7.63 -11.38 -2.49
C LEU A 63 6.26 -10.70 -2.35
N TYR A 64 6.13 -9.74 -1.43
CA TYR A 64 4.91 -8.95 -1.29
C TYR A 64 4.62 -8.11 -2.53
N THR A 65 5.62 -7.38 -3.04
CA THR A 65 5.46 -6.49 -4.19
C THR A 65 5.26 -7.26 -5.49
N LEU A 66 5.95 -8.37 -5.71
CA LEU A 66 5.73 -9.27 -6.85
C LEU A 66 4.32 -9.85 -6.85
N ARG A 67 3.82 -10.33 -5.71
CA ARG A 67 2.42 -10.76 -5.61
C ARG A 67 1.47 -9.64 -6.01
N ARG A 68 1.65 -8.43 -5.48
CA ARG A 68 0.80 -7.27 -5.83
C ARG A 68 0.90 -6.87 -7.30
N LEU A 69 2.08 -7.00 -7.89
CA LEU A 69 2.29 -6.81 -9.32
C LEU A 69 1.50 -7.82 -10.14
N PHE A 70 1.60 -9.12 -9.82
CA PHE A 70 0.83 -10.17 -10.49
C PHE A 70 -0.68 -10.01 -10.29
N GLU A 71 -1.15 -9.68 -9.09
CA GLU A 71 -2.56 -9.38 -8.84
C GLU A 71 -3.06 -8.21 -9.72
N THR A 72 -2.25 -7.16 -9.85
CA THR A 72 -2.60 -5.99 -10.69
C THR A 72 -2.71 -6.37 -12.16
N LEU A 73 -1.83 -7.27 -12.65
CA LEU A 73 -1.89 -7.83 -14.00
C LEU A 73 -3.11 -8.74 -14.18
N LEU A 74 -3.35 -9.67 -13.25
CA LEU A 74 -4.45 -10.64 -13.32
C LEU A 74 -5.83 -9.97 -13.25
N TYR A 75 -5.96 -8.91 -12.45
CA TYR A 75 -7.21 -8.19 -12.26
C TYR A 75 -7.30 -6.91 -13.10
N PHE A 76 -6.41 -6.72 -14.06
CA PHE A 76 -6.31 -5.49 -14.85
C PHE A 76 -7.65 -5.04 -15.42
N ASP A 77 -8.43 -5.95 -16.00
CA ASP A 77 -9.74 -5.63 -16.61
C ASP A 77 -10.86 -5.41 -15.60
N LYS A 78 -10.66 -5.85 -14.35
CA LYS A 78 -11.62 -5.65 -13.25
C LYS A 78 -11.37 -4.34 -12.51
N ILE A 79 -10.21 -3.71 -12.68
CA ILE A 79 -9.88 -2.43 -12.06
C ILE A 79 -10.62 -1.30 -12.80
N ARG A 80 -11.74 -0.87 -12.20
CA ARG A 80 -12.58 0.23 -12.73
C ARG A 80 -12.38 1.57 -12.02
N SER A 81 -11.53 1.61 -10.99
CA SER A 81 -11.34 2.81 -10.16
C SER A 81 -10.18 3.68 -10.63
N SER A 82 -10.31 4.99 -10.42
CA SER A 82 -9.28 5.99 -10.69
C SER A 82 -8.80 6.68 -9.40
N CYS A 83 -7.61 7.29 -9.48
CA CYS A 83 -7.03 8.12 -8.43
C CYS A 83 -6.41 9.38 -9.05
N ASN A 84 -6.07 10.36 -8.22
CA ASN A 84 -5.30 11.53 -8.64
C ASN A 84 -3.84 11.10 -9.00
N ILE A 85 -3.21 11.76 -9.97
CA ILE A 85 -1.79 11.57 -10.32
C ILE A 85 -0.85 11.71 -9.12
N PHE A 86 -1.17 12.57 -8.15
CA PHE A 86 -0.37 12.73 -6.94
C PHE A 86 -0.29 11.44 -6.11
N HIS A 87 -1.35 10.59 -6.13
CA HIS A 87 -1.30 9.27 -5.48
C HIS A 87 -0.32 8.33 -6.16
N LEU A 88 -0.19 8.42 -7.49
CA LEU A 88 0.77 7.61 -8.23
C LEU A 88 2.19 8.03 -7.87
N ILE A 89 2.48 9.34 -7.90
CA ILE A 89 3.80 9.90 -7.54
C ILE A 89 4.15 9.53 -6.09
N HIS A 90 3.20 9.72 -5.18
CA HIS A 90 3.35 9.32 -3.78
C HIS A 90 3.66 7.83 -3.67
N GLY A 91 2.88 6.97 -4.33
CA GLY A 91 3.10 5.52 -4.35
C GLY A 91 4.49 5.13 -4.86
N VAL A 92 4.98 5.76 -5.93
CA VAL A 92 6.34 5.52 -6.45
C VAL A 92 7.40 5.83 -5.41
N ILE A 93 7.35 7.03 -4.82
CA ILE A 93 8.32 7.45 -3.81
C ILE A 93 8.24 6.53 -2.58
N TYR A 94 7.02 6.21 -2.13
CA TYR A 94 6.80 5.34 -0.98
C TYR A 94 7.41 3.96 -1.20
N TYR A 95 7.06 3.27 -2.28
CA TYR A 95 7.56 1.91 -2.54
C TYR A 95 9.06 1.87 -2.84
N PHE A 96 9.61 2.93 -3.42
CA PHE A 96 11.06 3.06 -3.58
C PHE A 96 11.78 3.14 -2.23
N LEU A 97 11.37 4.07 -1.35
CA LEU A 97 11.98 4.24 -0.03
C LEU A 97 11.77 3.01 0.86
N LEU A 98 10.59 2.38 0.78
CA LEU A 98 10.29 1.14 1.50
C LEU A 98 11.17 -0.01 1.00
N GLY A 99 11.37 -0.10 -0.31
CA GLY A 99 12.24 -1.10 -0.91
C GLY A 99 13.68 -0.98 -0.42
N ILE A 100 14.19 0.25 -0.34
CA ILE A 100 15.51 0.53 0.23
C ILE A 100 15.56 0.04 1.69
N TYR A 101 14.56 0.42 2.49
CA TYR A 101 14.47 0.02 3.90
C TYR A 101 14.54 -1.49 4.10
N PHE A 102 13.71 -2.24 3.39
CA PHE A 102 13.66 -3.70 3.51
C PHE A 102 14.86 -4.40 2.89
N SER A 103 15.51 -3.81 1.89
CA SER A 103 16.76 -4.35 1.36
C SER A 103 17.91 -4.25 2.38
N TYR A 104 17.95 -3.19 3.20
CA TYR A 104 18.96 -3.03 4.23
C TYR A 104 18.63 -3.83 5.50
N ASN A 105 17.36 -3.84 5.91
CA ASN A 105 16.91 -4.52 7.12
C ASN A 105 16.42 -5.94 6.84
N ASN A 106 17.20 -6.68 6.05
CA ASN A 106 16.81 -7.98 5.52
C ASN A 106 16.82 -9.06 6.62
N ASN A 107 15.88 -8.96 7.55
CA ASN A 107 15.76 -9.89 8.67
C ASN A 107 14.96 -11.13 8.28
N TYR A 108 15.40 -12.22 8.88
CA TYR A 108 15.23 -13.64 8.56
C TYR A 108 13.81 -14.14 8.26
N ASN A 109 13.79 -15.32 7.65
CA ASN A 109 12.64 -16.11 7.22
C ASN A 109 11.46 -16.08 8.21
N ASN A 110 10.51 -15.17 7.97
CA ASN A 110 9.31 -15.07 8.78
C ASN A 110 8.15 -15.83 8.15
N GLN A 111 7.90 -17.03 8.66
CA GLN A 111 6.80 -17.88 8.20
C GLN A 111 5.43 -17.18 8.34
N LEU A 112 5.21 -16.42 9.41
CA LEU A 112 3.96 -15.68 9.62
C LEU A 112 3.71 -14.66 8.50
N PHE A 113 4.77 -13.98 8.04
CA PHE A 113 4.66 -13.07 6.91
C PHE A 113 4.23 -13.79 5.63
N ILE A 114 4.77 -14.98 5.35
CA ILE A 114 4.39 -15.78 4.17
C ILE A 114 2.90 -16.13 4.24
N TYR A 115 2.42 -16.63 5.39
CA TYR A 115 1.01 -16.96 5.58
C TYR A 115 0.10 -15.73 5.41
N LEU A 116 0.46 -14.59 6.01
CA LEU A 116 -0.30 -13.35 5.86
C LEU A 116 -0.30 -12.84 4.42
N ASN A 117 0.81 -12.95 3.69
CA ASN A 117 0.91 -12.54 2.29
C ASN A 117 0.02 -13.41 1.38
N ILE A 118 -0.05 -14.73 1.64
CA ILE A 118 -0.98 -15.65 0.96
C ILE A 118 -2.43 -15.29 1.28
N LEU A 119 -2.75 -15.11 2.57
CA LEU A 119 -4.10 -14.75 3.01
C LEU A 119 -4.56 -13.42 2.39
N GLN A 120 -3.66 -12.44 2.27
CA GLN A 120 -4.00 -11.17 1.63
C GLN A 120 -4.30 -11.36 0.14
N GLY A 121 -3.59 -12.26 -0.56
CA GLY A 121 -3.89 -12.62 -1.94
C GLY A 121 -5.24 -13.29 -2.10
N ILE A 122 -5.60 -14.21 -1.19
CA ILE A 122 -6.93 -14.83 -1.14
C ILE A 122 -8.01 -13.75 -0.92
N SER A 123 -7.78 -12.83 0.01
CA SER A 123 -8.71 -11.74 0.26
C SER A 123 -8.90 -10.82 -0.96
N HIS A 124 -7.82 -10.49 -1.68
CA HIS A 124 -7.93 -9.75 -2.94
C HIS A 124 -8.70 -10.53 -4.00
N TYR A 125 -8.49 -11.84 -4.12
CA TYR A 125 -9.29 -12.68 -5.00
C TYR A 125 -10.79 -12.62 -4.65
N LEU A 126 -11.14 -12.74 -3.36
CA LEU A 126 -12.53 -12.65 -2.91
C LEU A 126 -13.15 -11.28 -3.24
N ILE A 127 -12.39 -10.19 -3.11
CA ILE A 127 -12.88 -8.84 -3.40
C ILE A 127 -13.01 -8.59 -4.90
N TYR A 128 -11.96 -8.85 -5.70
CA TYR A 128 -11.96 -8.52 -7.13
C TYR A 128 -12.77 -9.52 -7.96
N TYR A 129 -12.79 -10.79 -7.59
CA TYR A 129 -13.46 -11.84 -8.34
C TYR A 129 -14.86 -12.14 -7.80
N LYS A 130 -14.99 -12.41 -6.50
CA LYS A 130 -16.26 -12.81 -5.87
C LYS A 130 -17.10 -11.64 -5.38
N GLN A 131 -16.53 -10.43 -5.29
CA GLN A 131 -17.20 -9.23 -4.79
C GLN A 131 -17.77 -9.37 -3.37
N CYS A 132 -17.14 -10.20 -2.53
CA CYS A 132 -17.50 -10.42 -1.14
C CYS A 132 -16.39 -9.97 -0.18
N TYR A 133 -16.72 -9.83 1.10
CA TYR A 133 -15.79 -9.41 2.17
C TYR A 133 -15.05 -8.11 1.87
N ASN A 134 -15.83 -7.06 1.58
CA ASN A 134 -15.32 -5.69 1.46
C ASN A 134 -14.43 -5.37 2.67
N TYR A 135 -13.25 -4.83 2.43
CA TYR A 135 -12.26 -4.45 3.46
C TYR A 135 -11.46 -5.57 4.14
N SER A 136 -11.73 -6.86 3.88
CA SER A 136 -10.96 -7.96 4.50
C SER A 136 -9.44 -7.86 4.26
N HIS A 137 -9.04 -7.41 3.09
CA HIS A 137 -7.63 -7.23 2.74
C HIS A 137 -6.92 -6.17 3.58
N TYR A 138 -7.63 -5.15 4.08
CA TYR A 138 -7.08 -4.12 4.94
C TYR A 138 -6.75 -4.66 6.33
N LEU A 139 -7.59 -5.56 6.86
CA LEU A 139 -7.29 -6.24 8.13
C LEU A 139 -6.01 -7.07 8.02
N ILE A 140 -5.86 -7.80 6.91
CA ILE A 140 -4.64 -8.61 6.69
C ILE A 140 -3.42 -7.72 6.45
N GLU A 141 -3.58 -6.62 5.71
CA GLU A 141 -2.51 -5.62 5.53
C GLU A 141 -2.06 -5.05 6.88
N PHE A 142 -3.00 -4.65 7.74
CA PHE A 142 -2.70 -4.20 9.09
C PHE A 142 -1.91 -5.25 9.90
N LEU A 143 -2.31 -6.53 9.86
CA LEU A 143 -1.60 -7.62 10.52
C LEU A 143 -0.16 -7.80 9.99
N ILE A 144 0.07 -7.63 8.69
CA ILE A 144 1.42 -7.66 8.10
C ILE A 144 2.30 -6.58 8.72
N TYR A 145 1.79 -5.35 8.84
CA TYR A 145 2.56 -4.24 9.42
C TYR A 145 2.72 -4.34 10.94
N ILE A 146 1.74 -4.89 11.67
CA ILE A 146 1.92 -5.26 13.09
C ILE A 146 3.09 -6.24 13.22
N ASN A 147 3.09 -7.30 12.41
CA ASN A 147 4.14 -8.30 12.43
C ASN A 147 5.52 -7.68 12.14
N PHE A 148 5.62 -6.75 11.19
CA PHE A 148 6.87 -5.99 10.98
C PHE A 148 7.28 -5.14 12.18
N PHE A 149 6.31 -4.49 12.84
CA PHE A 149 6.57 -3.71 14.03
C PHE A 149 7.06 -4.56 15.20
N ILE A 150 6.44 -5.72 15.45
CA ILE A 150 6.83 -6.64 16.51
C ILE A 150 8.27 -7.13 16.33
N LEU A 151 8.68 -7.42 15.10
CA LEU A 151 10.02 -7.98 14.81
C LEU A 151 11.14 -6.96 14.89
N ASN A 152 10.91 -5.74 14.40
CA ASN A 152 11.97 -4.75 14.25
C ASN A 152 11.96 -3.68 15.37
N GLN A 153 10.79 -3.39 15.95
CA GLN A 153 10.59 -2.43 17.05
C GLN A 153 11.26 -1.06 16.82
N THR A 154 11.40 -0.64 15.57
CA THR A 154 12.01 0.65 15.20
C THR A 154 10.96 1.76 15.09
N ILE A 155 11.41 3.01 15.26
CA ILE A 155 10.58 4.20 15.00
C ILE A 155 10.02 4.15 13.57
N THR A 156 10.81 3.69 12.61
CA THR A 156 10.38 3.56 11.21
C THR A 156 9.21 2.59 11.06
N THR A 157 9.30 1.39 11.67
CA THR A 157 8.19 0.42 11.64
C THR A 157 6.95 0.90 12.37
N PHE A 158 7.12 1.69 13.43
CA PHE A 158 6.00 2.33 14.13
C PHE A 158 5.30 3.36 13.22
N LEU A 159 6.06 4.23 12.55
CA LEU A 159 5.52 5.20 11.60
C LEU A 159 4.83 4.53 10.41
N LEU A 160 5.36 3.39 9.93
CA LEU A 160 4.70 2.60 8.90
C LEU A 160 3.35 2.06 9.36
N LEU A 161 3.26 1.55 10.59
CA LEU A 161 2.02 1.07 11.17
C LEU A 161 0.98 2.21 11.27
N ILE A 162 1.38 3.38 11.75
CA ILE A 162 0.49 4.56 11.79
C ILE A 162 0.03 4.96 10.39
N ASN A 163 0.94 5.01 9.42
CA ASN A 163 0.61 5.37 8.04
C ASN A 163 -0.44 4.41 7.45
N VAL A 164 -0.32 3.11 7.74
CA VAL A 164 -1.30 2.09 7.31
C VAL A 164 -2.64 2.28 8.00
N ILE A 165 -2.67 2.55 9.31
CA ILE A 165 -3.91 2.87 10.03
C ILE A 165 -4.59 4.09 9.40
N CYS A 166 -3.84 5.17 9.14
CA CYS A 166 -4.37 6.35 8.47
C CYS A 166 -4.96 6.01 7.10
N PHE A 167 -4.24 5.23 6.28
CA PHE A 167 -4.71 4.80 4.97
C PHE A 167 -6.00 3.96 5.02
N ILE A 168 -6.10 3.03 5.97
CA ILE A 168 -7.29 2.21 6.18
C ILE A 168 -8.47 3.09 6.61
N CYS A 169 -8.28 3.98 7.59
CA CYS A 169 -9.30 4.92 8.07
C CYS A 169 -9.76 5.91 6.99
N LEU A 170 -8.93 6.20 5.98
CA LEU A 170 -9.31 7.01 4.82
C LEU A 170 -10.07 6.19 3.77
N SER A 171 -9.80 4.90 3.68
CA SER A 171 -10.36 4.00 2.65
C SER A 171 -11.71 3.38 3.01
N ILE A 172 -12.06 3.34 4.31
CA ILE A 172 -13.32 2.76 4.82
C ILE A 172 -14.49 3.76 4.82
N ASN A 173 -14.22 5.05 4.57
CA ASN A 173 -15.24 6.09 4.40
C ASN A 173 -16.00 5.98 3.07
#